data_AF-A0A4Z0P2F7-F1
#
_entry.id   AF-A0A4Z0P2F7-F1
#
_cell.length_a   1.000
_cell.length_b   1.000
_cell.length_c   1.000
_cell.angle_alpha   90.00
_cell.angle_beta   90.00
_cell.angle_gamma   90.00
#
_symmetry.space_group_name_H-M   'P 1'
#
loop_
_entity.id
_entity.type
_entity.pdbx_description
1 polymer ?
#
loop_
_entity_poly.entity_id
_entity_poly.type
_entity_poly.pdbx_seq_one_letter_code
_entity_poly.pdbx_strand_id
1 'polypeptide(L)'
;MATFLLTLLIIFFIARFVLPVVLRMVVGNFIKKQARRYGQAAGGNPFGAPFEPAQPRSNGSTGEVHVDYVPPRQKPQPKEFKGGDYVDFEEVK
;
A
#
# COMPACT_ATOMS: atom_id res chain seq x y z
N MET A 1 -5.30 42.79 -31.48
CA MET A 1 -6.28 41.68 -31.60
C MET A 1 -5.58 40.32 -31.66
N ALA A 2 -4.82 40.02 -32.72
CA ALA A 2 -4.18 38.69 -32.90
C ALA A 2 -3.16 38.33 -31.80
N THR A 3 -2.33 39.27 -31.37
CA THR A 3 -1.37 39.07 -30.27
C THR A 3 -2.04 38.75 -28.94
N PHE A 4 -3.19 39.38 -28.65
CA PHE A 4 -3.99 39.10 -27.46
C PHE A 4 -4.53 37.66 -27.47
N LEU A 5 -5.07 37.22 -28.60
CA LEU A 5 -5.55 35.85 -28.78
C LEU A 5 -4.41 34.83 -28.69
N LEU A 6 -3.24 35.14 -29.27
CA LEU A 6 -2.06 34.27 -29.21
C LEU A 6 -1.56 34.12 -27.78
N THR A 7 -1.44 35.22 -27.03
CA THR A 7 -1.02 35.19 -25.62
C THR A 7 -2.00 34.38 -24.77
N LEU A 8 -3.31 34.57 -24.97
CA LEU A 8 -4.34 33.82 -24.25
C LEU A 8 -4.30 32.32 -24.60
N LEU A 9 -4.08 31.98 -25.87
CA LEU A 9 -3.93 30.60 -26.33
C LEU A 9 -2.71 29.92 -25.67
N ILE A 10 -1.57 30.62 -25.61
CA ILE A 10 -0.36 30.10 -24.95
C ILE A 10 -0.61 29.90 -23.46
N ILE A 11 -1.20 30.87 -22.78
CA ILE A 11 -1.57 30.75 -21.35
C ILE A 11 -2.53 29.57 -21.14
N PHE A 12 -3.51 29.38 -22.02
CA PHE A 12 -4.45 28.26 -21.96
C PHE A 12 -3.74 26.91 -22.06
N PHE A 13 -2.82 26.75 -23.00
CA PHE A 13 -2.05 25.51 -23.13
C PHE A 13 -1.13 25.28 -21.93
N ILE A 14 -0.44 26.32 -21.46
CA ILE A 14 0.39 26.24 -20.26
C ILE A 14 -0.48 25.83 -19.07
N ALA A 15 -1.61 26.48 -18.83
CA ALA A 15 -2.52 26.09 -17.76
C ALA A 15 -3.01 24.65 -17.95
N ARG A 16 -3.40 24.23 -19.16
CA ARG A 16 -3.91 22.88 -19.43
C ARG A 16 -2.90 21.76 -19.13
N PHE A 17 -1.61 22.03 -19.32
CA PHE A 17 -0.54 21.02 -19.13
C PHE A 17 0.23 21.18 -17.82
N VAL A 18 0.50 22.40 -17.37
CA VAL A 18 1.25 22.69 -16.14
C VAL A 18 0.36 22.58 -14.90
N LEU A 19 -0.89 23.05 -14.97
CA LEU A 19 -1.80 23.03 -13.81
C LEU A 19 -1.99 21.61 -13.24
N PRO A 20 -2.26 20.54 -14.01
CA PRO A 20 -2.43 19.21 -13.43
C PRO A 20 -1.15 18.67 -12.76
N VAL A 21 0.03 19.05 -13.26
CA VAL A 21 1.32 18.64 -12.68
C VAL A 21 1.55 19.36 -11.35
N VAL A 22 1.34 20.67 -11.31
CA VAL A 22 1.45 21.47 -10.08
C VAL A 22 0.43 20.99 -9.05
N LEU A 23 -0.82 20.74 -9.44
CA LEU A 23 -1.86 20.25 -8.54
C LEU A 23 -1.46 18.92 -7.89
N ARG A 24 -0.95 17.96 -8.68
CA ARG A 24 -0.47 16.66 -8.16
C ARG A 24 0.67 16.84 -7.15
N MET A 25 1.60 17.76 -7.40
CA MET A 25 2.70 18.03 -6.47
C MET A 25 2.20 18.67 -5.17
N VAL A 26 1.32 19.68 -5.26
CA VAL A 26 0.78 20.38 -4.09
C VAL A 26 -0.06 19.43 -3.24
N VAL A 27 -1.01 18.72 -3.87
CA VAL A 27 -1.89 17.76 -3.20
C VAL A 27 -1.10 16.61 -2.60
N GLY A 28 -0.16 16.02 -3.35
CA GLY A 28 0.70 14.95 -2.84
C GLY A 28 1.52 15.39 -1.62
N ASN A 29 2.10 16.59 -1.66
CA ASN A 29 2.89 17.11 -0.55
C ASN A 29 2.03 17.50 0.65
N PHE A 30 0.82 17.99 0.42
CA PHE A 30 -0.13 18.34 1.46
C PHE A 30 -0.68 17.10 2.18
N ILE A 31 -1.10 16.08 1.41
CA ILE A 31 -1.55 14.79 1.95
C ILE A 31 -0.43 14.11 2.73
N LYS A 32 0.82 14.09 2.23
CA LYS A 32 1.95 13.52 2.98
C LYS A 32 2.17 14.20 4.33
N LYS A 33 2.01 15.52 4.42
CA LYS A 33 2.13 16.27 5.67
C LYS A 33 0.98 15.96 6.63
N GLN A 34 -0.25 15.85 6.12
CA GLN A 34 -1.41 15.48 6.93
C GLN A 34 -1.33 14.02 7.39
N ALA A 35 -1.05 13.08 6.49
CA ALA A 35 -0.92 11.66 6.80
C ALA A 35 0.17 11.38 7.85
N ARG A 36 1.27 12.12 7.86
CA ARG A 36 2.29 12.01 8.94
C ARG A 36 1.75 12.47 10.30
N ARG A 37 0.91 13.51 10.35
CA ARG A 37 0.31 14.01 11.59
C ARG A 37 -0.83 13.10 12.09
N TYR A 38 -1.67 12.61 11.17
CA TYR A 38 -2.78 11.72 11.51
C TYR A 38 -2.35 10.26 11.71
N GLY A 39 -1.34 9.77 10.98
CA GLY A 39 -0.80 8.42 11.12
C GLY A 39 0.05 8.21 12.38
N GLN A 40 0.53 9.28 13.02
CA GLN A 40 1.12 9.22 14.36
C GLN A 40 0.06 9.22 15.48
N ALA A 41 -1.13 9.79 15.22
CA ALA A 41 -2.25 9.81 16.16
C ALA A 41 -3.16 8.56 16.05
N ALA A 42 -3.25 7.97 14.86
CA ALA A 42 -3.98 6.74 14.59
C ALA A 42 -2.98 5.61 14.32
N GLY A 43 -2.53 4.94 15.38
CA GLY A 43 -1.64 3.78 15.32
C GLY A 43 -2.28 2.55 14.65
N GLY A 44 -2.58 2.63 13.36
CA GLY A 44 -3.21 1.55 12.62
C GLY A 44 -3.88 2.06 11.36
N ASN A 45 -3.31 1.71 10.23
CA ASN A 45 -3.90 1.90 8.92
C ASN A 45 -5.06 0.89 8.76
N PRO A 46 -6.34 1.27 8.63
CA PRO A 46 -7.42 0.28 8.52
C PRO A 46 -7.48 -0.40 7.16
N PHE A 47 -7.02 0.23 6.06
CA PHE A 47 -7.12 -0.34 4.71
C PHE A 47 -6.07 0.21 3.73
N GLY A 48 -4.90 -0.42 3.65
CA GLY A 48 -3.94 -0.22 2.55
C GLY A 48 -2.50 -0.02 3.00
N ALA A 49 -1.77 -1.11 3.22
CA ALA A 49 -0.32 -1.05 3.43
C ALA A 49 0.34 -0.36 2.21
N PRO A 50 1.24 0.63 2.40
CA PRO A 50 2.08 1.08 1.31
C PRO A 50 3.07 -0.05 1.01
N PHE A 51 3.03 -0.57 -0.22
CA PHE A 51 4.11 -1.36 -0.78
C PHE A 51 5.39 -0.52 -0.70
N GLU A 52 6.27 -0.85 0.23
CA GLU A 52 7.64 -0.34 0.26
C GLU A 52 8.38 -1.06 -0.88
N PRO A 53 8.96 -0.36 -1.87
CA PRO A 53 9.85 -1.03 -2.81
C PRO A 53 11.10 -1.43 -2.02
N ALA A 54 11.20 -2.72 -1.71
CA ALA A 54 12.41 -3.31 -1.16
C ALA A 54 13.59 -2.93 -2.07
N GLN A 55 14.63 -2.32 -1.47
CA GLN A 55 15.91 -2.13 -2.14
C GLN A 55 16.40 -3.50 -2.66
N PRO A 56 16.84 -3.62 -3.92
CA PRO A 56 17.44 -4.86 -4.39
C PRO A 56 18.79 -5.03 -3.68
N ARG A 57 18.81 -5.83 -2.61
CA ARG A 57 20.07 -6.36 -2.08
C ARG A 57 20.54 -7.44 -3.04
N SER A 58 21.43 -7.04 -3.95
CA SER A 58 22.22 -7.94 -4.77
C SER A 58 23.05 -8.88 -3.88
N ASN A 59 23.11 -10.15 -4.31
CA ASN A 59 23.99 -11.24 -3.86
C ASN A 59 23.43 -12.16 -2.76
N GLY A 60 22.53 -13.06 -3.16
CA GLY A 60 22.33 -14.37 -2.52
C GLY A 60 22.38 -15.46 -3.59
N SER A 61 23.20 -16.49 -3.37
CA SER A 61 23.48 -17.60 -4.28
C SER A 61 22.23 -18.39 -4.73
N THR A 62 22.30 -18.97 -5.93
CA THR A 62 21.27 -19.80 -6.56
C THR A 62 20.94 -21.02 -5.68
N GLY A 63 19.91 -20.93 -4.84
CA GLY A 63 19.41 -22.06 -4.06
C GLY A 63 18.79 -21.73 -2.70
N GLU A 64 18.93 -20.51 -2.19
CA GLU A 64 18.36 -20.15 -0.88
C GLU A 64 17.00 -19.46 -1.02
N VAL A 65 15.99 -20.02 -0.33
CA VAL A 65 14.66 -19.39 -0.23
C VAL A 65 14.75 -18.26 0.81
N HIS A 66 14.75 -17.02 0.32
CA HIS A 66 14.74 -15.85 1.18
C HIS A 66 13.32 -15.61 1.73
N VAL A 67 13.18 -15.63 3.06
CA VAL A 67 11.92 -15.29 3.74
C VAL A 67 12.04 -13.87 4.28
N ASP A 68 11.40 -12.92 3.60
CA ASP A 68 11.48 -11.49 3.93
C ASP A 68 10.93 -11.15 5.32
N TYR A 69 10.03 -11.97 5.84
CA TYR A 69 9.41 -11.71 7.12
C TYR A 69 8.84 -12.98 7.75
N VAL A 70 9.28 -13.28 8.98
CA VAL A 70 8.67 -14.29 9.84
C VAL A 70 7.90 -13.55 10.93
N PRO A 71 6.56 -13.57 10.95
CA PRO A 71 5.79 -12.90 11.98
C PRO A 71 6.12 -13.48 13.36
N PRO A 72 6.17 -12.65 14.42
CA PRO A 72 6.39 -13.13 15.78
C PRO A 72 5.27 -14.11 16.15
N ARG A 73 5.64 -15.37 16.42
CA ARG A 73 4.70 -16.39 16.85
C ARG A 73 4.20 -16.01 18.24
N GLN A 74 2.99 -15.43 18.32
CA GLN A 74 2.26 -15.42 19.58
C GLN A 74 2.13 -16.87 20.01
N LYS A 75 2.61 -17.20 21.22
CA LYS A 75 2.50 -18.56 21.77
C LYS A 75 1.03 -18.97 21.63
N PRO A 76 0.69 -20.03 20.87
CA PRO A 76 -0.68 -20.49 20.84
C PRO A 76 -1.03 -20.86 22.27
N GLN A 77 -1.98 -20.15 22.87
CA GLN A 77 -2.61 -20.69 24.06
C GLN A 77 -3.20 -22.03 23.62
N PRO A 78 -2.91 -23.15 24.32
CA PRO A 78 -3.55 -24.41 24.02
C PRO A 78 -5.03 -24.25 24.33
N LYS A 79 -5.78 -23.79 23.35
CA LYS A 79 -7.23 -23.89 23.35
C LYS A 79 -7.47 -25.36 23.11
N GLU A 80 -7.72 -26.11 24.19
CA GLU A 80 -8.17 -27.49 24.10
C GLU A 80 -9.26 -27.56 23.04
N PHE A 81 -8.95 -28.22 21.93
CA PHE A 81 -9.91 -28.48 20.90
C PHE A 81 -10.93 -29.45 21.50
N LYS A 82 -12.11 -28.93 21.87
CA LYS A 82 -13.26 -29.73 22.28
C LYS A 82 -13.85 -30.34 21.01
N GLY A 83 -13.11 -31.28 20.40
CA GLY A 83 -13.60 -32.06 19.27
C GLY A 83 -14.89 -32.77 19.68
N GLY A 84 -15.93 -32.63 18.87
CA GLY A 84 -17.19 -33.36 19.07
C GLY A 84 -17.03 -34.84 18.74
N ASP A 85 -18.06 -35.63 19.04
CA ASP A 85 -18.06 -37.05 18.76
C ASP A 85 -18.08 -37.31 17.25
N TYR A 86 -17.08 -38.05 16.77
CA TYR A 86 -17.04 -38.52 15.39
C TYR A 86 -17.97 -39.73 15.27
N VAL A 87 -18.96 -39.63 14.39
CA VAL A 87 -19.87 -40.73 14.10
C VAL A 87 -19.26 -41.56 12.97
N ASP A 88 -18.91 -42.81 13.28
CA ASP A 88 -18.49 -43.77 12.26
C ASP A 88 -19.68 -44.08 11.34
N PHE A 89 -19.52 -43.81 10.05
CA PHE A 89 -20.48 -44.25 9.04
C PHE A 89 -20.03 -45.60 8.50
N GLU A 90 -20.90 -46.61 8.59
CA GLU A 90 -20.69 -47.84 7.82
C GLU A 90 -20.91 -47.51 6.34
N GLU A 91 -19.85 -47.63 5.54
CA GLU A 91 -19.92 -47.53 4.09
C GLU A 91 -20.68 -48.75 3.56
N VAL A 92 -21.92 -48.54 3.11
CA VAL A 92 -22.71 -49.60 2.45
C VAL A 92 -22.14 -49.82 1.06
N LYS A 93 -21.55 -51.00 0.85
CA LYS A 93 -20.94 -51.45 -0.42
C LYS A 93 -21.97 -51.97 -1.42
#